data_AF-A0A1V4XVW8-F1
#
_entry.id   AF-A0A1V4XVW8-F1
#
_cell.length_a   1.000
_cell.length_b   1.000
_cell.length_c   1.000
_cell.angle_alpha   90.00
_cell.angle_beta   90.00
_cell.angle_gamma   90.00
#
_symmetry.space_group_name_H-M   'P 1'
#
loop_
_entity.id
_entity.type
_entity.pdbx_description
1 polymer ?
#
loop_
_entity_poly.entity_id
_entity_poly.type
_entity_poly.pdbx_seq_one_letter_code
_entity_poly.pdbx_strand_id
1 'polypeptide(L)'
;MRLSPRESVRAMCTQCLGLSQYNSRKVADCQGDQAFTGACAFFPYRLRGRITMKTIRRFCLDCQGSPSGVRECPTEDCPVWSYRLGKNSARAGLGQDSHRMKAVRELRKMPQVTAFT
;
A
#
# COMPACT_ATOMS: atom_id res chain seq x y z
N MET A 1 -9.34 14.79 6.71
CA MET A 1 -8.96 14.68 5.28
C MET A 1 -8.50 13.24 5.02
N ARG A 2 -9.01 12.55 4.00
CA ARG A 2 -8.66 11.14 3.76
C ARG A 2 -7.45 11.04 2.85
N LEU A 3 -6.30 10.65 3.42
CA LEU A 3 -5.05 10.50 2.69
C LEU A 3 -5.16 9.38 1.64
N SER A 4 -4.56 9.57 0.47
CA SER A 4 -4.32 8.49 -0.48
C SER A 4 -3.34 7.46 0.09
N PRO A 5 -3.24 6.24 -0.46
CA PRO A 5 -2.30 5.23 0.04
C PRO A 5 -0.83 5.70 0.09
N ARG A 6 -0.42 6.51 -0.90
CA ARG A 6 0.94 7.08 -0.92
C ARG A 6 1.12 8.13 0.18
N GLU A 7 0.15 9.01 0.37
CA GLU A 7 0.22 10.04 1.42
C GLU A 7 0.18 9.42 2.81
N SER A 8 -0.63 8.38 3.04
CA SER A 8 -0.65 7.62 4.29
C SER A 8 0.72 7.05 4.64
N VAL A 9 1.41 6.44 3.66
CA VAL A 9 2.75 5.89 3.91
C VAL A 9 3.78 6.99 4.10
N ARG A 10 3.68 8.12 3.39
CA ARG A 10 4.56 9.28 3.65
C ARG A 10 4.41 9.81 5.07
N ALA A 11 3.17 9.97 5.53
CA ALA A 11 2.89 10.35 6.91
C ALA A 11 3.42 9.31 7.91
N MET A 12 3.34 8.02 7.58
CA MET A 12 3.92 6.96 8.40
C MET A 12 5.45 7.01 8.43
N CYS A 13 6.12 7.32 7.32
CA CYS A 13 7.56 7.54 7.31
C CYS A 13 7.96 8.76 8.16
N THR A 14 7.18 9.85 8.09
CA THR A 14 7.38 11.03 8.94
C THR A 14 7.27 10.68 10.42
N GLN A 15 6.23 9.94 10.83
CA GLN A 15 6.05 9.49 12.21
C GLN A 15 7.15 8.53 12.66
N CYS A 16 7.49 7.54 11.83
CA CYS A 16 8.51 6.52 12.14
C CYS A 16 9.92 7.11 12.32
N LEU A 17 10.26 8.14 11.55
CA LEU A 17 11.57 8.78 11.61
C LEU A 17 11.60 10.01 12.53
N GLY A 18 10.49 10.32 13.21
CA GLY A 18 10.40 11.49 14.10
C GLY A 18 10.57 12.84 13.39
N LEU A 19 10.14 12.94 12.12
CA LEU A 19 10.28 14.15 11.33
C LEU A 19 9.11 15.11 11.55
N SER A 20 9.36 16.42 11.49
CA SER A 20 8.30 17.43 11.53
C SER A 20 7.45 17.47 10.24
N GLN A 21 8.03 17.04 9.12
CA GLN A 21 7.37 16.93 7.83
C GLN A 21 8.03 15.85 6.97
N TYR A 22 7.35 15.42 5.91
CA TYR A 22 7.93 14.43 4.99
C TYR A 22 9.21 14.97 4.35
N ASN A 23 10.30 14.20 4.45
CA ASN A 23 11.59 14.51 3.86
C ASN A 23 12.12 13.29 3.09
N SER A 24 12.12 13.36 1.76
CA SER A 24 12.52 12.24 0.90
C SER A 24 13.98 11.81 1.05
N ARG A 25 14.90 12.74 1.40
CA ARG A 25 16.31 12.41 1.63
C ARG A 25 16.47 11.57 2.90
N LYS A 26 15.89 12.02 4.01
CA LYS A 26 15.88 11.26 5.27
C LYS A 26 15.20 9.89 5.12
N VAL A 27 14.13 9.82 4.33
CA VAL A 27 13.46 8.54 4.02
C VAL A 27 14.33 7.64 3.13
N ALA A 28 15.17 8.21 2.27
CA ALA A 28 16.11 7.41 1.47
C ALA A 28 17.17 6.74 2.34
N ASP A 29 17.67 7.45 3.38
CA ASP A 29 18.68 6.96 4.31
C ASP A 29 18.15 5.90 5.30
N CYS A 30 16.82 5.80 5.45
CA CYS A 30 16.18 4.74 6.24
C CYS A 30 16.56 3.36 5.68
N GLN A 31 16.91 2.42 6.57
CA GLN A 31 17.31 1.04 6.24
C GLN A 31 16.13 0.05 6.25
N GLY A 32 15.04 0.41 6.92
CA GLY A 32 13.78 -0.34 6.90
C GLY A 32 13.74 -1.62 7.73
N ASP A 33 14.82 -2.00 8.40
CA ASP A 33 14.92 -3.17 9.28
C ASP A 33 14.50 -2.86 10.74
N GLN A 34 14.70 -1.61 11.18
CA GLN A 34 14.36 -1.13 12.53
C GLN A 34 13.11 -0.22 12.56
N ALA A 35 12.10 -0.50 11.73
CA ALA A 35 10.86 0.28 11.78
C ALA A 35 9.95 -0.17 12.93
N PHE A 36 8.79 0.46 13.09
CA PHE A 36 7.82 0.19 14.17
C PHE A 36 7.48 -1.29 14.39
N THR A 37 7.54 -2.10 13.34
CA THR A 37 7.20 -3.54 13.38
C THR A 37 8.41 -4.42 13.05
N GLY A 38 9.63 -3.91 13.23
CA GLY A 38 10.86 -4.51 12.69
C GLY A 38 10.98 -4.24 11.20
N ALA A 39 11.01 -5.31 10.39
CA ALA A 39 11.10 -5.19 8.93
C ALA A 39 9.89 -4.45 8.34
N CYS A 40 10.15 -3.29 7.75
CA CYS A 40 9.14 -2.38 7.25
C CYS A 40 8.52 -2.88 5.94
N ALA A 41 7.24 -3.25 6.00
CA ALA A 41 6.47 -3.64 4.80
C ALA A 41 6.42 -2.55 3.71
N PHE A 42 6.61 -1.28 4.06
CA PHE A 42 6.61 -0.18 3.10
C PHE A 42 7.97 0.09 2.47
N PHE A 43 9.06 -0.45 3.01
CA PHE A 43 10.41 -0.09 2.62
C PHE A 43 10.66 -0.14 1.10
N PRO A 44 10.27 -1.21 0.37
CA PRO A 44 10.49 -1.29 -1.07
C PRO A 44 9.73 -0.24 -1.88
N TYR A 45 8.66 0.33 -1.32
CA TYR A 45 7.72 1.21 -2.01
C TYR A 45 7.75 2.67 -1.50
N ARG A 46 8.54 2.94 -0.46
CA ARG A 46 8.50 4.20 0.31
C ARG A 46 8.87 5.43 -0.53
N LEU A 47 9.80 5.27 -1.48
CA LEU A 47 10.23 6.35 -2.38
C LEU A 47 9.52 6.29 -3.73
N ARG A 48 9.39 5.10 -4.30
CA ARG A 48 8.87 4.86 -5.65
C ARG A 48 8.10 3.54 -5.68
N GLY A 49 7.21 3.40 -6.67
CA GLY A 49 6.37 2.22 -6.81
C GLY A 49 4.95 2.41 -6.28
N ARG A 50 4.16 1.34 -6.41
CA ARG A 50 2.74 1.32 -6.05
C ARG A 50 2.57 0.69 -4.67
N ILE A 51 1.98 1.46 -3.76
CA ILE A 51 1.57 0.97 -2.46
C ILE A 51 0.24 0.25 -2.63
N THR A 52 0.26 -1.07 -2.41
CA THR A 52 -0.95 -1.89 -2.53
C THR A 52 -1.67 -1.97 -1.20
N MET A 53 -2.97 -2.26 -1.25
CA MET A 53 -3.73 -2.49 -0.03
C MET A 53 -3.24 -3.73 0.73
N LYS A 54 -2.67 -4.72 0.02
CA LYS A 54 -2.01 -5.88 0.64
C LYS A 54 -0.78 -5.47 1.44
N THR A 55 0.02 -4.55 0.92
CA THR A 55 1.20 -4.00 1.63
C THR A 55 0.79 -3.31 2.93
N ILE A 56 -0.25 -2.47 2.88
CA ILE A 56 -0.77 -1.80 4.09
C ILE A 56 -1.36 -2.81 5.08
N ARG A 57 -2.15 -3.77 4.59
CA ARG A 57 -2.70 -4.84 5.44
C ARG A 57 -1.59 -5.63 6.14
N ARG A 58 -0.49 -5.93 5.43
CA ARG A 58 0.65 -6.65 6.01
C ARG A 58 1.25 -5.86 7.17
N PHE A 59 1.55 -4.58 6.98
CA PHE A 59 2.01 -3.70 8.06
C PHE A 59 1.08 -3.72 9.27
N CYS A 60 -0.24 -3.60 9.06
CA CYS A 60 -1.20 -3.63 10.16
C CYS A 60 -1.22 -4.98 10.89
N LEU A 61 -1.07 -6.10 10.17
CA LEU A 61 -0.98 -7.43 10.77
C LEU A 61 0.30 -7.58 11.59
N ASP A 62 1.43 -7.06 11.10
CA ASP A 62 2.70 -7.07 11.84
C ASP A 62 2.61 -6.21 13.12
N CYS A 63 1.86 -5.09 13.08
CA CYS A 63 1.65 -4.21 14.23
C CYS A 63 0.68 -4.78 15.28
N GLN A 64 -0.45 -5.37 14.85
CA GLN A 64 -1.52 -5.84 15.75
C GLN A 64 -1.42 -7.33 16.10
N GLY A 65 -0.54 -8.09 15.44
CA GLY A 65 -0.32 -9.53 15.66
C GLY A 65 -1.44 -10.45 15.15
N SER A 66 -2.66 -9.94 14.89
CA SER A 66 -3.80 -10.78 14.49
C SER A 66 -4.81 -10.07 13.57
N PRO A 67 -5.59 -10.81 12.76
CA PRO A 67 -6.66 -10.25 11.96
C PRO A 67 -7.80 -9.59 12.77
N SER A 68 -8.13 -10.11 13.96
CA SER A 68 -9.09 -9.48 14.89
C SER A 68 -8.55 -8.16 15.42
N GLY A 69 -7.31 -8.13 15.90
CA GLY A 69 -6.66 -6.89 16.36
C GLY A 69 -6.66 -5.79 15.28
N VAL A 70 -6.42 -6.13 14.01
CA VAL A 70 -6.53 -5.13 12.94
C VAL A 70 -7.97 -4.64 12.73
N ARG A 71 -8.98 -5.51 12.87
CA ARG A 71 -10.39 -5.09 12.73
C ARG A 71 -10.79 -4.12 13.85
N GLU A 72 -10.36 -4.43 15.07
CA GLU A 72 -10.71 -3.75 16.32
C GLU A 72 -9.72 -2.63 16.70
N CYS A 73 -8.69 -2.38 15.90
CA CYS A 73 -7.67 -1.35 16.17
C CYS A 73 -8.30 0.04 16.41
N PRO A 74 -8.11 0.63 17.60
CA PRO A 74 -8.78 1.87 18.00
C PRO A 74 -8.08 3.15 17.51
N THR A 75 -6.89 3.04 16.93
CA THR A 75 -6.03 4.17 16.52
C THR A 75 -6.50 4.77 15.19
N GLU A 76 -7.68 5.37 15.16
CA GLU A 76 -8.31 5.90 13.93
C GLU A 76 -7.51 7.06 13.29
N ASP A 77 -6.70 7.75 14.08
CA ASP A 77 -5.78 8.80 13.69
C ASP A 77 -4.50 8.25 13.01
N CYS A 78 -4.28 6.93 13.04
CA CYS A 78 -3.17 6.31 12.32
C CYS A 78 -3.31 6.58 10.81
N PRO A 79 -2.28 7.12 10.13
CA PRO A 79 -2.32 7.46 8.71
C PRO A 79 -2.81 6.36 7.77
N VAL A 80 -2.58 5.09 8.12
CA VAL A 80 -2.97 3.92 7.31
C VAL A 80 -4.28 3.25 7.75
N TRP A 81 -4.94 3.74 8.80
CA TRP A 81 -6.10 3.09 9.42
C TRP A 81 -7.24 2.85 8.42
N SER A 82 -7.51 3.81 7.54
CA SER A 82 -8.58 3.71 6.52
C SER A 82 -8.35 2.61 5.47
N TYR A 83 -7.15 2.03 5.43
CA TYR A 83 -6.74 0.96 4.52
C TYR A 83 -6.38 -0.34 5.25
N ARG A 84 -6.45 -0.37 6.60
CA ARG A 84 -5.98 -1.49 7.44
C ARG A 84 -6.60 -2.85 7.11
N LEU A 85 -7.82 -2.82 6.56
CA LEU A 85 -8.58 -4.00 6.13
C LEU A 85 -8.22 -4.48 4.72
N GLY A 86 -7.22 -3.89 4.06
CA GLY A 86 -6.80 -4.29 2.72
C GLY A 86 -7.78 -3.88 1.62
N LYS A 87 -8.66 -2.92 1.89
CA LYS A 87 -9.63 -2.37 0.93
C LYS A 87 -9.39 -0.88 0.74
N ASN A 88 -9.51 -0.42 -0.50
CA ASN A 88 -9.55 1.01 -0.82
C ASN A 88 -10.99 1.41 -1.09
N SER A 89 -11.71 1.90 -0.08
CA SER A 89 -13.12 2.29 -0.29
C SER A 89 -13.28 3.50 -1.22
N ALA A 90 -12.24 4.29 -1.47
CA ALA A 90 -12.27 5.31 -2.53
C ALA A 90 -12.34 4.73 -3.95
N ARG A 91 -12.18 3.40 -4.11
CA ARG A 91 -12.35 2.69 -5.38
C ARG A 91 -13.49 1.68 -5.38
N ALA A 92 -14.29 1.63 -4.31
CA ALA A 92 -15.50 0.81 -4.30
C ALA A 92 -16.45 1.31 -5.41
N GLY A 93 -16.95 0.41 -6.26
CA GLY A 93 -17.84 0.75 -7.37
C GLY A 93 -17.16 1.31 -8.63
N LEU A 94 -15.87 1.65 -8.60
CA LEU A 94 -15.12 2.14 -9.78
C LEU A 94 -14.48 1.01 -10.61
N GLY A 95 -14.84 -0.25 -10.35
CA GLY A 95 -14.34 -1.39 -11.11
C GLY A 95 -14.91 -1.39 -12.53
N GLN A 96 -14.06 -1.62 -13.54
CA GLN A 96 -14.58 -1.90 -14.89
C GLN A 96 -15.40 -3.18 -14.87
N ASP A 97 -16.40 -3.24 -15.77
CA ASP A 97 -17.23 -4.42 -15.99
C ASP A 97 -16.39 -5.71 -16.02
N SER A 98 -16.84 -6.71 -15.26
CA SER A 98 -16.09 -7.95 -15.05
C SER A 98 -15.88 -8.75 -16.34
N HIS A 99 -16.83 -8.64 -17.28
CA HIS A 99 -16.77 -9.28 -18.58
C HIS A 99 -15.71 -8.62 -19.46
N ARG A 100 -15.66 -7.29 -19.49
CA ARG A 100 -14.59 -6.52 -20.16
C ARG A 100 -13.20 -6.89 -19.61
N MET A 101 -13.04 -7.07 -18.31
CA MET A 101 -11.75 -7.47 -17.72
C MET A 101 -11.36 -8.92 -18.02
N LYS A 102 -12.33 -9.82 -18.18
CA LYS A 102 -12.06 -11.18 -18.67
C LYS A 102 -11.53 -11.13 -20.11
N ALA A 103 -12.16 -10.37 -21.00
CA ALA A 103 -11.72 -10.20 -22.38
C ALA A 103 -10.28 -9.65 -22.48
N VAL A 104 -9.94 -8.61 -21.72
CA VAL A 104 -8.57 -8.05 -21.70
C VAL A 104 -7.53 -9.08 -21.24
N ARG A 105 -7.87 -9.95 -20.28
CA ARG A 105 -6.97 -11.01 -19.83
C ARG A 105 -6.74 -12.08 -20.89
N GLU A 106 -7.77 -12.48 -21.62
CA GLU A 106 -7.63 -13.44 -22.72
C GLU A 106 -6.81 -12.85 -23.86
N LEU A 107 -7.02 -11.58 -24.23
CA LEU A 107 -6.20 -10.89 -25.24
C LEU A 107 -4.70 -10.87 -24.87
N ARG A 108 -4.37 -10.73 -23.58
CA ARG A 108 -2.97 -10.77 -23.12
C ARG A 108 -2.30 -12.14 -23.26
N LYS A 109 -3.08 -13.22 -23.38
CA LYS A 109 -2.55 -14.58 -23.57
C LYS A 109 -2.32 -14.92 -25.05
N MET A 110 -2.84 -14.12 -25.98
CA MET A 110 -2.63 -14.36 -27.40
C MET A 110 -1.14 -14.22 -27.74
N PRO A 111 -0.54 -15.19 -28.44
CA PRO A 111 0.83 -15.06 -28.91
C PRO A 111 0.93 -13.86 -29.84
N GLN A 112 1.97 -13.05 -29.65
CA GLN A 112 2.25 -11.92 -30.54
C GLN A 112 2.54 -12.48 -31.93
N VAL A 113 1.67 -12.19 -32.89
CA VAL A 113 1.88 -12.58 -34.29
C VAL A 113 3.06 -11.76 -34.79
N THR A 114 4.25 -12.36 -34.84
CA THR A 114 5.40 -11.74 -35.49
C THR A 114 5.13 -11.79 -36.99
N ALA A 115 4.82 -10.63 -37.58
CA ALA A 115 4.79 -10.47 -39.02
C ALA A 115 6.21 -10.71 -39.55
N PHE A 116 6.47 -11.91 -40.06
CA PHE A 116 7.62 -12.18 -40.90
C PHE A 116 7.26 -11.72 -42.32
N THR A 117 8.20 -10.98 -42.90
CA THR A 117 8.15 -10.31 -44.21
C THR A 117 8.29 -11.30 -45.35
#